data_AF-A0A1M6I061-F1
#
_entry.id   AF-A0A1M6I061-F1
#
_cell.length_a   1.000
_cell.length_b   1.000
_cell.length_c   1.000
_cell.angle_alpha   90.00
_cell.angle_beta   90.00
_cell.angle_gamma   90.00
#
_symmetry.space_group_name_H-M   'P 1'
#
loop_
_entity.id
_entity.type
_entity.pdbx_description
1 polymer ?
#
loop_
_entity_poly.entity_id
_entity_poly.type
_entity_poly.pdbx_seq_one_letter_code
_entity_poly.pdbx_strand_id
1 'polypeptide(L)'
;MTETDDLSRNIHVLKELQRKAWHHLADPALTSFERRETRNQIKETGAELRSYLAMMSERTRFRPRPVEEHAVSSLDKFEFRLLAGNQL
;
A
#
# COMPACT_ATOMS: atom_id res chain seq x y z
N MET A 1 0.39 11.53 19.27
CA MET A 1 0.15 11.04 17.90
C MET A 1 1.32 11.49 17.05
N THR A 2 1.93 10.56 16.30
CA THR A 2 3.05 10.90 15.42
C THR A 2 2.51 11.29 14.05
N GLU A 3 3.24 12.13 13.32
CA GLU A 3 2.90 12.53 11.95
C GLU A 3 2.71 11.31 11.00
N THR A 4 3.38 10.19 11.27
CA THR A 4 3.15 8.92 10.56
C THR A 4 1.77 8.30 10.83
N ASP A 5 1.25 8.45 12.05
CA ASP A 5 -0.09 7.95 12.41
C ASP A 5 -1.16 8.78 11.69
N ASP A 6 -0.95 10.09 11.58
CA ASP A 6 -1.85 11.00 10.87
C ASP A 6 -1.85 10.74 9.36
N LEU A 7 -0.67 10.52 8.76
CA LEU A 7 -0.56 10.17 7.35
C LEU A 7 -1.24 8.83 7.03
N SER A 8 -1.05 7.83 7.89
CA SER A 8 -1.69 6.52 7.75
C SER A 8 -3.21 6.63 7.85
N ARG A 9 -3.71 7.42 8.82
CA ARG A 9 -5.14 7.70 8.97
C ARG A 9 -5.71 8.38 7.72
N ASN A 10 -5.04 9.39 7.17
CA ASN A 10 -5.49 10.09 5.97
C ASN A 10 -5.54 9.17 4.75
N ILE A 11 -4.52 8.32 4.57
CA ILE A 11 -4.50 7.29 3.52
C ILE A 11 -5.70 6.35 3.67
N HIS A 12 -6.01 5.89 4.88
CA HIS A 12 -7.18 5.04 5.13
C HIS A 12 -8.49 5.74 4.78
N VAL A 13 -8.68 6.99 5.22
CA VAL A 13 -9.88 7.78 4.93
C VAL A 13 -10.08 7.95 3.42
N LEU A 14 -9.01 8.29 2.69
CA LEU A 14 -9.08 8.48 1.24
C LEU A 14 -9.38 7.19 0.48
N LYS A 15 -8.80 6.05 0.89
CA LYS A 15 -9.13 4.74 0.30
C LYS A 15 -10.61 4.40 0.52
N GLU A 16 -11.12 4.67 1.72
CA GLU A 16 -12.52 4.42 2.03
C GLU A 16 -13.46 5.33 1.22
N LEU A 17 -13.09 6.59 1.04
CA LEU A 17 -13.81 7.55 0.21
C LEU A 17 -13.83 7.12 -1.26
N GLN A 18 -12.69 6.71 -1.82
CA GLN A 18 -12.61 6.22 -3.20
C GLN A 18 -13.49 4.98 -3.40
N ARG A 19 -13.43 4.02 -2.48
CA ARG A 19 -14.26 2.80 -2.55
C ARG A 19 -15.75 3.14 -2.58
N LYS A 20 -16.19 4.07 -1.73
CA LYS A 20 -17.59 4.54 -1.73
C LYS A 20 -17.96 5.23 -3.04
N ALA A 21 -17.09 6.10 -3.56
CA ALA A 21 -17.34 6.81 -4.81
C ALA A 21 -17.40 5.86 -6.02
N TRP A 22 -16.53 4.85 -6.08
CA TRP A 22 -16.59 3.81 -7.11
C TRP A 22 -17.86 2.97 -7.02
N HIS A 23 -18.29 2.63 -5.80
CA HIS A 23 -19.54 1.92 -5.61
C HIS A 23 -20.75 2.75 -6.02
N HIS A 24 -20.76 4.04 -5.65
CA HIS A 24 -21.78 4.99 -6.07
C HIS A 24 -21.87 5.08 -7.60
N LEU A 25 -20.74 5.13 -8.30
CA LEU A 25 -20.70 5.20 -9.77
C LEU A 25 -21.41 4.01 -10.46
N ALA A 26 -21.50 2.86 -9.79
CA ALA A 26 -22.21 1.68 -10.29
C ALA A 26 -23.73 1.80 -10.17
N ASP A 27 -24.25 2.80 -9.47
CA ASP A 27 -25.69 3.06 -9.35
C ASP A 27 -26.27 3.53 -10.70
N PRO A 28 -27.21 2.77 -11.29
CA PRO A 28 -27.86 3.16 -12.53
C PRO A 28 -28.75 4.40 -12.38
N ALA A 29 -29.25 4.70 -11.18
CA ALA A 29 -30.13 5.83 -10.91
C ALA A 29 -29.42 7.19 -10.97
N LEU A 30 -28.09 7.22 -10.98
CA LEU A 30 -27.33 8.45 -11.11
C LEU A 30 -27.63 9.19 -12.40
N THR A 31 -27.70 10.50 -12.30
CA THR A 31 -27.73 11.39 -13.46
C THR A 31 -26.35 11.47 -14.13
N SER A 32 -26.31 12.00 -15.35
CA SER A 32 -25.06 12.26 -16.07
C SER A 32 -24.16 13.26 -15.31
N PHE A 33 -24.78 14.25 -14.66
CA PHE A 33 -24.09 15.25 -13.84
C PHE A 33 -23.45 14.61 -12.61
N GLU A 34 -24.21 13.85 -11.82
CA GLU A 34 -23.69 13.20 -10.61
C GLU A 34 -22.60 12.17 -10.93
N ARG A 35 -22.71 11.45 -12.07
CA ARG A 35 -21.63 10.59 -12.56
C ARG A 35 -20.38 11.37 -12.94
N ARG A 36 -20.51 12.58 -13.49
CA ARG A 36 -19.36 13.44 -13.79
C ARG A 36 -18.73 13.95 -12.49
N GLU A 37 -19.54 14.37 -11.55
CA GLU A 37 -19.07 14.89 -10.27
C GLU A 37 -18.37 13.81 -9.43
N THR A 38 -18.96 12.60 -9.38
CA THR A 38 -18.33 11.44 -8.73
C THR A 38 -16.97 11.12 -9.36
N ARG A 39 -16.86 11.19 -10.70
CA ARG A 39 -15.56 11.00 -11.38
C ARG A 39 -14.56 12.10 -11.09
N ASN A 40 -15.00 13.35 -11.00
CA ASN A 40 -14.14 14.48 -10.62
C ASN A 40 -13.58 14.26 -9.20
N GLN A 41 -14.45 13.91 -8.25
CA GLN A 41 -14.07 13.61 -6.87
C GLN A 41 -13.08 12.45 -6.79
N ILE A 42 -13.30 11.36 -7.54
CA ILE A 42 -12.36 10.24 -7.62
C ILE A 42 -10.99 10.70 -8.14
N LYS A 43 -10.97 11.57 -9.16
CA LYS A 43 -9.73 12.08 -9.74
C LYS A 43 -8.94 12.94 -8.74
N GLU A 44 -9.62 13.83 -8.03
CA GLU A 44 -9.04 14.73 -7.04
C GLU A 44 -8.49 13.95 -5.84
N THR A 45 -9.34 13.15 -5.19
CA THR A 45 -8.94 12.29 -4.06
C THR A 45 -7.88 11.26 -4.47
N GLY A 46 -7.87 10.83 -5.73
CA GLY A 46 -6.82 10.01 -6.32
C GLY A 46 -5.47 10.70 -6.40
N ALA A 47 -5.44 11.98 -6.76
CA ALA A 47 -4.21 12.78 -6.75
C ALA A 47 -3.68 12.97 -5.33
N GLU A 48 -4.56 13.28 -4.38
CA GLU A 48 -4.21 13.44 -2.98
C GLU A 48 -3.64 12.14 -2.37
N LEU A 49 -4.30 11.01 -2.62
CA LEU A 49 -3.84 9.70 -2.13
C LEU A 49 -2.45 9.36 -2.66
N ARG A 50 -2.16 9.64 -3.94
CA ARG A 50 -0.82 9.44 -4.52
C ARG A 50 0.24 10.31 -3.84
N SER A 51 -0.10 11.57 -3.52
CA SER A 51 0.78 12.48 -2.79
C SER A 51 1.14 11.92 -1.41
N TYR A 52 0.15 11.50 -0.62
CA TYR A 52 0.41 10.91 0.70
C TYR A 52 1.18 9.59 0.64
N LEU A 53 0.92 8.74 -0.35
CA LEU A 53 1.69 7.51 -0.55
C LEU A 53 3.14 7.81 -0.94
N ALA A 54 3.40 8.85 -1.73
CA ALA A 54 4.76 9.28 -2.06
C ALA A 54 5.50 9.75 -0.79
N MET A 55 4.87 10.61 0.02
CA MET A 55 5.43 11.07 1.31
C MET A 55 5.75 9.89 2.24
N MET A 56 4.85 8.90 2.34
CA MET A 56 5.05 7.72 3.18
C MET A 56 6.20 6.84 2.65
N SER A 57 6.31 6.69 1.33
CA SER A 57 7.40 5.97 0.67
C SER A 57 8.75 6.64 0.92
N GLU A 58 8.85 7.96 0.75
CA GLU A 58 10.06 8.72 1.05
C GLU A 58 10.48 8.52 2.51
N ARG A 59 9.55 8.68 3.45
CA ARG A 59 9.85 8.50 4.88
C ARG A 59 10.29 7.08 5.23
N THR A 60 9.72 6.07 4.57
CA THR A 60 10.12 4.67 4.77
C THR A 60 11.52 4.40 4.22
N ARG A 61 11.87 4.98 3.07
CA ARG A 61 13.20 4.82 2.44
C ARG A 61 14.32 5.44 3.28
N PHE A 62 14.05 6.55 3.96
CA PHE A 62 15.03 7.26 4.78
C PHE A 62 14.97 6.91 6.27
N ARG A 63 14.10 5.96 6.68
CA ARG A 63 14.11 5.45 8.05
C ARG A 63 15.35 4.56 8.22
N PRO A 64 16.30 4.91 9.11
CA PRO A 64 17.40 4.00 9.42
C PRO A 64 16.80 2.70 9.94
N ARG A 65 17.10 1.60 9.24
CA ARG A 65 16.75 0.26 9.69
C ARG A 65 17.46 0.09 11.04
N PRO A 66 16.75 -0.29 12.13
CA PRO A 66 17.45 -0.79 13.30
C PRO A 66 18.32 -1.95 12.81
N VAL A 67 19.63 -1.85 13.01
CA VAL A 67 20.51 -3.01 12.81
C VAL A 67 20.10 -3.99 13.91
N GLU A 68 19.11 -4.83 13.62
CA GLU A 68 18.87 -6.01 14.44
C GLU A 68 20.04 -6.95 14.19
N GLU A 69 20.98 -6.99 15.14
CA GLU A 69 22.17 -7.84 15.17
C GLU A 69 21.83 -9.35 15.18
N HIS A 70 20.61 -9.78 14.85
CA HIS A 70 20.15 -11.16 15.04
C HIS A 70 19.82 -11.89 13.73
N ALA A 71 20.00 -11.27 12.56
CA ALA A 71 19.73 -11.92 11.28
C ALA A 71 20.90 -12.73 10.69
N VAL A 72 22.02 -12.89 11.40
CA VAL A 72 23.16 -13.71 10.90
C VAL A 72 22.98 -15.20 11.19
N SER A 73 22.08 -15.60 12.09
CA SER A 73 21.95 -17.01 12.50
C SER A 73 21.01 -17.87 11.65
N SER A 74 20.17 -17.28 10.79
CA SER A 74 19.15 -18.04 10.04
C SER A 74 19.58 -18.51 8.64
N LEU A 75 20.80 -18.18 8.19
CA LEU A 75 21.33 -18.61 6.89
C LEU A 75 22.22 -19.87 7.00
N ASP A 76 22.69 -20.22 8.20
CA ASP A 76 23.55 -21.39 8.45
C ASP A 76 22.81 -22.74 8.46
N LYS A 77 21.48 -22.76 8.33
CA LYS A 77 20.67 -23.99 8.47
C LYS A 77 20.13 -24.56 7.16
N PHE A 78 20.58 -24.07 6.01
CA PHE A 78 20.29 -24.74 4.75
C PHE A 78 21.31 -25.86 4.49
N GLU A 79 21.13 -26.97 5.20
CA GLU A 79 21.78 -28.24 4.88
C GLU A 79 21.20 -28.79 3.57
N PHE A 80 21.78 -28.40 2.44
CA PHE A 80 21.46 -28.97 1.15
C PHE A 80 21.96 -30.42 1.11
N ARG A 81 21.06 -31.37 1.36
CA ARG A 81 21.34 -32.79 1.17
C ARG A 81 21.42 -33.08 -0.34
N LEU A 82 22.62 -33.03 -0.90
CA LEU A 82 22.90 -33.55 -2.24
C LEU A 82 22.72 -35.08 -2.18
N LEU A 83 21.58 -35.56 -2.67
CA LEU A 83 21.42 -36.98 -2.98
C LEU A 83 22.24 -37.26 -4.23
N ALA A 84 23.48 -37.71 -4.03
CA ALA A 84 24.26 -38.36 -5.07
C ALA A 84 23.49 -39.61 -5.53
N GLY A 85 22.76 -39.46 -6.64
CA GLY A 85 22.19 -40.58 -7.37
C GLY A 85 23.33 -41.42 -7.93
N ASN A 86 23.62 -42.54 -7.27
CA ASN A 86 24.44 -43.61 -7.81
C ASN A 86 23.52 -44.68 -8.43
N GLN A 87 24.02 -45.40 -9.43
CA GLN A 87 23.42 -46.47 -10.25
C GLN A 87 22.80 -45.95 -11.56
N LEU A 88 23.23 -46.40 -12.75
CA LEU A 88 23.80 -47.70 -13.17
C LEU A 88 25.00 -47.53 -14.11
#